data_AF-A0A2P4XR95-F1
#
_entry.id   AF-A0A2P4XR95-F1
#
_cell.length_a   1.000
_cell.length_b   1.000
_cell.length_c   1.000
_cell.angle_alpha   90.00
_cell.angle_beta   90.00
_cell.angle_gamma   90.00
#
_symmetry.space_group_name_H-M   'P 1'
#
loop_
_entity.id
_entity.type
_entity.pdbx_description
1 polymer ?
#
loop_
_entity_poly.entity_id
_entity_poly.type
_entity_poly.pdbx_seq_one_letter_code
_entity_poly.pdbx_strand_id
1 'polypeptide(L)'
;MRNLPDLDSFGLAGLETDAYIEAFIGDNVRKSGVVWNSLNPKWLPCAASGCTGESDLARDLNFGFRPAGTEIIVRVWDKDSGFEFGDDLVAQVTLNAIYCSAFTALKQKMPSNDTSVWALAEQPMCVEELWVPLMESGDCSDKSSSTPCMRIRMTAVPFQMRTEEVFVSGTLVNGGMAGYFPDEESWLYGRVYSSSDTRLLSYYRMSDSQGGLLIRSPSTSNNHKGNTTFITTYGFAPFARVTMNFAAQLFVFRRVDDEASSPEWLNTSFGWVETREYAQLMDVAGDFKAVAQNFTPHAINKYGDSEGRGIITGANVAQNYTDTTLSMYFIVVVPHESLDVVPAVYSKEFSRAIFLEVTAQYCVTFAFLMVLVVRYLKRMHWRIERVQSFLAEKVANPNGQISAAVGAQLKVAKGKDKPNTSGAKGKDKAGTSSLKKTKAKKPDIVAQLFFCYEDGKNNAQFRRNLFYAAWAVNIVIASPVLMLLSWGVASIILVTPPAFGFGIVFLGIGALGGIYAGAVWVRTGWRMTRRTLYLFAMAFFGAFVFLFSATFADPKVYVGGEDLGFFSLSSIFLTLNMMPIIWLAFTNDSKLSKSLKQVVAVVGASKKVTT
;
A
#
# COMPACT_ATOMS: atom_id res chain seq x y z
N MET A 1 -26.17 17.19 -5.85
CA MET A 1 -27.18 16.42 -6.61
C MET A 1 -28.57 16.84 -6.16
N ARG A 2 -29.61 16.19 -6.67
CA ARG A 2 -31.00 16.26 -6.18
C ARG A 2 -31.61 14.87 -6.14
N ASN A 3 -32.55 14.67 -5.23
CA ASN A 3 -33.43 13.49 -5.15
C ASN A 3 -32.70 12.15 -5.24
N LEU A 4 -31.54 11.99 -4.57
CA LEU A 4 -30.96 10.66 -4.45
C LEU A 4 -31.97 9.71 -3.77
N PRO A 5 -31.98 8.42 -4.12
CA PRO A 5 -32.69 7.43 -3.32
C PRO A 5 -32.06 7.38 -1.93
N ASP A 6 -32.88 7.04 -0.94
CA ASP A 6 -32.45 6.76 0.42
C ASP A 6 -32.11 5.27 0.52
N LEU A 7 -30.84 4.93 0.77
CA LEU A 7 -30.37 3.53 0.83
C LEU A 7 -30.09 3.06 2.27
N ASP A 8 -29.94 3.99 3.23
CA ASP A 8 -29.67 3.69 4.64
C ASP A 8 -30.83 2.91 5.28
N SER A 9 -30.57 1.63 5.56
CA SER A 9 -31.63 0.63 5.73
C SER A 9 -32.05 0.40 7.19
N PHE A 10 -31.42 1.10 8.15
CA PHE A 10 -31.70 0.97 9.59
C PHE A 10 -32.81 1.91 10.13
N GLY A 11 -33.67 2.45 9.27
CA GLY A 11 -34.89 3.17 9.66
C GLY A 11 -34.60 4.48 10.42
N LEU A 12 -35.27 4.73 11.56
CA LEU A 12 -35.04 5.94 12.36
C LEU A 12 -33.60 6.12 12.90
N ALA A 13 -32.74 5.12 12.73
CA ALA A 13 -31.32 5.18 13.08
C ALA A 13 -30.37 5.20 11.85
N GLY A 14 -30.89 5.02 10.63
CA GLY A 14 -30.10 5.01 9.38
C GLY A 14 -29.60 6.42 9.00
N LEU A 15 -30.45 7.44 9.17
CA LEU A 15 -30.31 8.79 8.59
C LEU A 15 -30.67 8.78 7.09
N GLU A 16 -30.16 9.73 6.29
CA GLU A 16 -30.26 9.77 4.83
C GLU A 16 -28.89 9.44 4.22
N THR A 17 -28.84 8.86 3.01
CA THR A 17 -27.64 8.59 2.21
C THR A 17 -26.43 9.53 2.41
N ASP A 18 -25.27 8.94 2.67
CA ASP A 18 -23.94 9.53 2.93
C ASP A 18 -23.10 9.64 1.65
N ALA A 19 -23.62 10.35 0.64
CA ALA A 19 -23.09 10.32 -0.72
C ALA A 19 -21.61 10.76 -0.90
N TYR A 20 -20.88 10.03 -1.75
CA TYR A 20 -19.62 10.45 -2.37
C TYR A 20 -19.53 10.10 -3.86
N ILE A 21 -18.56 10.71 -4.55
CA ILE A 21 -18.32 10.53 -5.98
C ILE A 21 -16.98 9.86 -6.19
N GLU A 22 -16.94 8.86 -7.07
CA GLU A 22 -15.71 8.40 -7.73
C GLU A 22 -15.73 8.80 -9.20
N ALA A 23 -14.61 9.29 -9.72
CA ALA A 23 -14.42 9.52 -11.14
C ALA A 23 -13.18 8.76 -11.65
N PHE A 24 -13.33 8.11 -12.80
CA PHE A 24 -12.34 7.25 -13.43
C PHE A 24 -11.98 7.81 -14.82
N ILE A 25 -10.68 7.88 -15.12
CA ILE A 25 -10.18 8.17 -16.48
C ILE A 25 -9.05 7.18 -16.79
N GLY A 26 -9.40 6.10 -17.50
CA GLY A 26 -8.57 4.89 -17.56
C GLY A 26 -8.39 4.31 -16.16
N ASP A 27 -7.16 3.98 -15.79
CA ASP A 27 -6.82 3.42 -14.47
C ASP A 27 -6.78 4.48 -13.35
N ASN A 28 -6.85 5.78 -13.67
CA ASN A 28 -6.78 6.85 -12.67
C ASN A 28 -8.13 7.09 -12.01
N VAL A 29 -8.20 6.84 -10.69
CA VAL A 29 -9.40 7.04 -9.86
C VAL A 29 -9.20 8.20 -8.89
N ARG A 30 -10.17 9.12 -8.83
CA ARG A 30 -10.27 10.16 -7.79
C ARG A 30 -11.59 10.01 -7.03
N LYS A 31 -11.56 10.13 -5.71
CA LYS A 31 -12.75 10.19 -4.85
C LYS A 31 -12.96 11.60 -4.30
N SER A 32 -14.20 12.06 -4.21
CA SER A 32 -14.55 13.32 -3.54
C SER A 32 -14.52 13.17 -2.01
N GLY A 33 -14.67 14.30 -1.29
CA GLY A 33 -15.18 14.23 0.08
C GLY A 33 -16.55 13.54 0.18
N VAL A 34 -16.91 13.08 1.38
CA VAL A 34 -18.21 12.49 1.71
C VAL A 34 -19.15 13.59 2.20
N VAL A 35 -20.39 13.63 1.71
CA VAL A 35 -21.43 14.54 2.20
C VAL A 35 -22.43 13.73 3.01
N TRP A 36 -22.32 13.82 4.32
CA TRP A 36 -23.12 13.04 5.27
C TRP A 36 -24.58 13.49 5.32
N ASN A 37 -25.50 12.54 5.49
CA ASN A 37 -26.92 12.76 5.78
C ASN A 37 -27.61 13.71 4.79
N SER A 38 -27.61 13.38 3.49
CA SER A 38 -28.29 14.21 2.50
C SER A 38 -28.65 13.51 1.19
N LEU A 39 -29.95 13.47 0.86
CA LEU A 39 -30.44 13.14 -0.49
C LEU A 39 -30.16 14.23 -1.55
N ASN A 40 -29.60 15.38 -1.14
CA ASN A 40 -29.33 16.54 -1.99
C ASN A 40 -27.89 17.08 -1.81
N PRO A 41 -26.85 16.22 -1.89
CA PRO A 41 -25.50 16.53 -1.44
C PRO A 41 -24.86 17.63 -2.28
N LYS A 42 -23.99 18.43 -1.64
CA LYS A 42 -23.25 19.53 -2.28
C LYS A 42 -21.80 19.51 -1.83
N TRP A 43 -20.90 19.33 -2.79
CA TRP A 43 -19.47 19.45 -2.56
C TRP A 43 -19.07 20.92 -2.50
N LEU A 44 -18.65 21.34 -1.31
CA LEU A 44 -17.98 22.63 -1.10
C LEU A 44 -16.60 22.60 -1.76
N PRO A 45 -16.07 23.74 -2.26
CA PRO A 45 -16.39 25.10 -1.81
C PRO A 45 -17.46 25.85 -2.61
N CYS A 46 -18.24 25.22 -3.50
CA CYS A 46 -19.30 25.89 -4.26
C CYS A 46 -20.41 26.49 -3.38
N ALA A 47 -20.22 27.73 -2.91
CA ALA A 47 -21.14 28.40 -1.99
C ALA A 47 -22.47 28.81 -2.67
N ALA A 48 -22.44 29.01 -3.98
CA ALA A 48 -23.61 29.35 -4.81
C ALA A 48 -23.87 28.27 -5.87
N SER A 49 -25.12 28.18 -6.33
CA SER A 49 -25.51 27.25 -7.39
C SER A 49 -24.85 27.62 -8.73
N GLY A 50 -23.90 26.81 -9.17
CA GLY A 50 -23.07 27.09 -10.35
C GLY A 50 -21.61 27.40 -10.04
N CYS A 51 -21.19 27.36 -8.77
CA CYS A 51 -19.80 27.57 -8.35
C CYS A 51 -19.25 28.93 -8.85
N THR A 52 -19.97 30.01 -8.54
CA THR A 52 -19.67 31.39 -9.01
C THR A 52 -19.08 32.29 -7.92
N GLY A 53 -18.78 31.77 -6.73
CA GLY A 53 -18.15 32.53 -5.65
C GLY A 53 -16.66 32.74 -5.89
N GLU A 54 -16.11 33.88 -5.44
CA GLU A 54 -14.66 34.15 -5.51
C GLU A 54 -13.82 33.19 -4.65
N SER A 55 -14.46 32.37 -3.80
CA SER A 55 -13.85 31.37 -2.92
C SER A 55 -14.07 29.92 -3.34
N ASP A 56 -14.70 29.66 -4.49
CA ASP A 56 -15.12 28.33 -4.94
C ASP A 56 -13.94 27.55 -5.61
N LEU A 57 -12.79 27.45 -4.91
CA LEU A 57 -11.46 27.25 -5.52
C LEU A 57 -10.79 25.87 -5.32
N ALA A 58 -11.37 24.94 -4.55
CA ALA A 58 -10.79 23.61 -4.32
C ALA A 58 -11.41 22.56 -5.28
N ARG A 59 -10.55 21.79 -5.95
CA ARG A 59 -10.95 20.76 -6.93
C ARG A 59 -10.53 19.36 -6.47
N ASP A 60 -11.42 18.69 -5.74
CA ASP A 60 -11.20 17.31 -5.25
C ASP A 60 -10.93 16.29 -6.40
N LEU A 61 -11.49 16.55 -7.59
CA LEU A 61 -11.47 15.65 -8.75
C LEU A 61 -10.65 16.24 -9.91
N ASN A 62 -9.33 16.32 -9.73
CA ASN A 62 -8.37 16.75 -10.76
C ASN A 62 -7.66 15.54 -11.42
N PHE A 63 -7.49 15.59 -12.74
CA PHE A 63 -6.99 14.49 -13.57
C PHE A 63 -5.84 14.88 -14.53
N GLY A 64 -5.29 16.10 -14.38
CA GLY A 64 -4.25 16.62 -15.26
C GLY A 64 -4.74 16.95 -16.68
N PHE A 65 -3.79 17.10 -17.61
CA PHE A 65 -4.06 17.26 -19.04
C PHE A 65 -4.63 15.96 -19.64
N ARG A 66 -5.79 16.07 -20.29
CA ARG A 66 -6.46 15.00 -21.04
C ARG A 66 -6.91 15.48 -22.42
N PRO A 67 -6.84 14.65 -23.46
CA PRO A 67 -7.43 14.96 -24.76
C PRO A 67 -8.93 15.27 -24.67
N ALA A 68 -9.43 16.09 -25.58
CA ALA A 68 -10.87 16.27 -25.74
C ALA A 68 -11.52 14.93 -26.16
N GLY A 69 -12.71 14.63 -25.64
CA GLY A 69 -13.42 13.39 -25.92
C GLY A 69 -13.02 12.19 -25.05
N THR A 70 -11.93 12.27 -24.27
CA THR A 70 -11.53 11.19 -23.33
C THR A 70 -12.68 10.79 -22.42
N GLU A 71 -12.97 9.49 -22.32
CA GLU A 71 -14.05 8.97 -21.49
C GLU A 71 -13.79 9.18 -20.00
N ILE A 72 -14.83 9.61 -19.28
CA ILE A 72 -14.85 9.82 -17.83
C ILE A 72 -16.04 9.03 -17.27
N ILE A 73 -15.77 7.98 -16.50
CA ILE A 73 -16.82 7.24 -15.80
C ILE A 73 -16.98 7.86 -14.42
N VAL A 74 -18.19 8.27 -14.06
CA VAL A 74 -18.53 8.86 -12.77
C VAL A 74 -19.48 7.91 -12.04
N ARG A 75 -19.11 7.47 -10.84
CA ARG A 75 -19.95 6.69 -9.93
C ARG A 75 -20.38 7.53 -8.75
N VAL A 76 -21.64 7.40 -8.38
CA VAL A 76 -22.21 7.94 -7.15
C VAL A 76 -22.38 6.77 -6.20
N TRP A 77 -21.77 6.86 -5.04
CA TRP A 77 -21.79 5.84 -3.99
C TRP A 77 -22.44 6.41 -2.74
N ASP A 78 -23.16 5.56 -2.03
CA ASP A 78 -23.47 5.75 -0.62
C ASP A 78 -22.28 5.31 0.24
N LYS A 79 -22.19 5.79 1.48
CA LYS A 79 -21.09 5.43 2.38
C LYS A 79 -21.55 4.85 3.70
N ASP A 80 -21.86 3.57 3.62
CA ASP A 80 -22.09 2.68 4.74
C ASP A 80 -21.02 2.82 5.85
N SER A 81 -21.49 2.88 7.10
CA SER A 81 -20.59 2.77 8.23
C SER A 81 -21.19 1.97 9.39
N GLY A 82 -20.37 1.13 10.01
CA GLY A 82 -20.76 0.36 11.19
C GLY A 82 -21.35 -1.01 10.86
N PHE A 83 -22.69 -1.12 10.83
CA PHE A 83 -23.42 -2.37 10.64
C PHE A 83 -23.96 -2.60 9.23
N GLU A 84 -23.94 -1.58 8.38
CA GLU A 84 -24.09 -1.72 6.93
C GLU A 84 -22.72 -2.13 6.36
N PHE A 85 -22.71 -3.19 5.55
CA PHE A 85 -21.52 -4.04 5.38
C PHE A 85 -20.61 -3.64 4.19
N GLY A 86 -20.90 -2.54 3.51
CA GLY A 86 -19.98 -1.88 2.57
C GLY A 86 -20.70 -1.01 1.54
N ASP A 87 -20.11 0.15 1.24
CA ASP A 87 -20.57 1.22 0.35
C ASP A 87 -21.46 0.75 -0.83
N ASP A 88 -22.71 1.20 -0.88
CA ASP A 88 -23.67 0.86 -1.95
C ASP A 88 -23.55 1.77 -3.20
N LEU A 89 -23.64 1.18 -4.40
CA LEU A 89 -23.58 1.92 -5.67
C LEU A 89 -24.96 2.53 -6.02
N VAL A 90 -25.09 3.85 -5.92
CA VAL A 90 -26.30 4.58 -6.29
C VAL A 90 -26.50 4.61 -7.81
N ALA A 91 -25.45 4.99 -8.56
CA ALA A 91 -25.51 5.12 -10.02
C ALA A 91 -24.12 5.18 -10.68
N GLN A 92 -24.06 4.83 -11.97
CA GLN A 92 -22.89 5.06 -12.83
C GLN A 92 -23.32 5.84 -14.09
N VAL A 93 -22.51 6.84 -14.46
CA VAL A 93 -22.69 7.68 -15.65
C VAL A 93 -21.37 7.69 -16.44
N THR A 94 -21.45 7.60 -17.77
CA THR A 94 -20.31 7.85 -18.66
C THR A 94 -20.42 9.24 -19.29
N LEU A 95 -19.32 9.98 -19.31
CA LEU A 95 -19.19 11.32 -19.86
C LEU A 95 -17.90 11.41 -20.70
N ASN A 96 -17.67 12.53 -21.36
CA ASN A 96 -16.45 12.79 -22.11
C ASN A 96 -15.83 14.12 -21.70
N ALA A 97 -14.50 14.19 -21.73
CA ALA A 97 -13.75 15.42 -21.48
C ALA A 97 -14.10 16.49 -22.52
N ILE A 98 -14.43 17.70 -22.04
CA ILE A 98 -14.90 18.81 -22.88
C ILE A 98 -13.84 19.27 -23.88
N TYR A 99 -14.28 19.74 -25.05
CA TYR A 99 -13.38 20.37 -26.00
C TYR A 99 -12.92 21.73 -25.46
N CYS A 100 -11.60 21.98 -25.48
CA CYS A 100 -11.06 23.27 -25.07
C CYS A 100 -9.83 23.68 -25.89
N SER A 101 -9.89 24.88 -26.48
CA SER A 101 -8.84 25.44 -27.31
C SER A 101 -8.51 26.87 -26.86
N ALA A 102 -7.21 27.18 -26.78
CA ALA A 102 -6.73 28.51 -26.40
C ALA A 102 -7.15 29.64 -27.36
N PHE A 103 -7.61 29.29 -28.57
CA PHE A 103 -8.06 30.24 -29.60
C PHE A 103 -9.55 30.58 -29.51
N THR A 104 -10.36 29.73 -28.89
CA THR A 104 -11.83 29.93 -28.73
C THR A 104 -12.26 30.13 -27.29
N ALA A 105 -11.43 29.74 -26.31
CA ALA A 105 -11.71 29.89 -24.90
C ALA A 105 -11.76 31.36 -24.45
N LEU A 106 -12.72 31.68 -23.58
CA LEU A 106 -12.83 33.00 -22.96
C LEU A 106 -11.79 33.17 -21.84
N LYS A 107 -11.15 34.34 -21.78
CA LYS A 107 -10.28 34.71 -20.66
C LYS A 107 -11.12 34.90 -19.40
N GLN A 108 -10.74 34.21 -18.34
CA GLN A 108 -11.46 34.18 -17.06
C GLN A 108 -10.45 34.12 -15.89
N LYS A 109 -10.86 34.58 -14.71
CA LYS A 109 -10.04 34.47 -13.49
C LYS A 109 -9.76 32.99 -13.17
N MET A 110 -8.50 32.64 -12.95
CA MET A 110 -8.10 31.26 -12.60
C MET A 110 -8.58 30.90 -11.18
N PRO A 111 -9.26 29.75 -10.96
CA PRO A 111 -9.74 29.39 -9.63
C PRO A 111 -8.61 29.00 -8.67
N SER A 112 -7.68 28.13 -9.09
CA SER A 112 -6.50 27.77 -8.31
C SER A 112 -5.31 27.49 -9.21
N ASN A 113 -4.11 27.45 -8.62
CA ASN A 113 -2.84 27.40 -9.34
C ASN A 113 -2.33 25.97 -9.58
N ASP A 114 -3.21 24.96 -9.45
CA ASP A 114 -2.78 23.59 -9.10
C ASP A 114 -2.58 22.66 -10.32
N THR A 115 -2.70 23.17 -11.55
CA THR A 115 -2.60 22.36 -12.79
C THR A 115 -1.66 22.95 -13.83
N SER A 116 -1.78 24.25 -14.10
CA SER A 116 -0.91 24.98 -15.02
C SER A 116 0.26 25.58 -14.24
N VAL A 117 1.49 25.45 -14.75
CA VAL A 117 2.65 26.16 -14.16
C VAL A 117 2.62 27.68 -14.43
N TRP A 118 1.65 28.17 -15.20
CA TRP A 118 1.41 29.59 -15.41
C TRP A 118 0.51 30.11 -14.29
N ALA A 119 1.08 30.95 -13.42
CA ALA A 119 0.38 31.58 -12.30
C ALA A 119 -0.35 32.89 -12.69
N LEU A 120 -0.70 33.04 -13.97
CA LEU A 120 -1.43 34.20 -14.49
C LEU A 120 -2.83 34.25 -13.86
N ALA A 121 -3.20 35.43 -13.33
CA ALA A 121 -4.48 35.65 -12.67
C ALA A 121 -5.69 35.44 -13.59
N GLU A 122 -5.55 35.72 -14.88
CA GLU A 122 -6.56 35.45 -15.91
C GLU A 122 -5.94 34.63 -17.04
N GLN A 123 -6.63 33.55 -17.44
CA GLN A 123 -6.21 32.67 -18.52
C GLN A 123 -7.42 32.27 -19.37
N PRO A 124 -7.24 31.89 -20.65
CA PRO A 124 -8.27 31.21 -21.42
C PRO A 124 -8.72 29.95 -20.68
N MET A 125 -10.02 29.78 -20.48
CA MET A 125 -10.61 28.58 -19.88
C MET A 125 -11.92 28.21 -20.57
N CYS A 126 -12.22 26.92 -20.60
CA CYS A 126 -13.51 26.39 -21.02
C CYS A 126 -14.25 25.84 -19.80
N VAL A 127 -15.51 26.21 -19.67
CA VAL A 127 -16.39 25.76 -18.59
C VAL A 127 -17.66 25.24 -19.23
N GLU A 128 -18.01 23.99 -18.95
CA GLU A 128 -19.32 23.44 -19.30
C GLU A 128 -19.98 22.94 -18.03
N GLU A 129 -21.29 23.10 -17.96
CA GLU A 129 -22.08 22.68 -16.81
C GLU A 129 -23.42 22.14 -17.25
N LEU A 130 -23.76 20.94 -16.78
CA LEU A 130 -24.93 20.19 -17.22
C LEU A 130 -25.55 19.37 -16.08
N TRP A 131 -26.82 19.05 -16.23
CA TRP A 131 -27.53 18.13 -15.34
C TRP A 131 -27.67 16.77 -16.03
N VAL A 132 -27.21 15.71 -15.35
CA VAL A 132 -27.32 14.32 -15.78
C VAL A 132 -28.38 13.60 -14.95
N PRO A 133 -29.31 12.84 -15.58
CA PRO A 133 -30.13 11.87 -14.87
C PRO A 133 -29.29 10.67 -14.42
N LEU A 134 -29.52 10.21 -13.19
CA LEU A 134 -28.87 9.00 -12.65
C LEU A 134 -29.65 7.70 -12.99
N MET A 135 -30.63 7.78 -13.90
CA MET A 135 -31.43 6.66 -14.40
C MET A 135 -31.60 6.79 -15.92
N GLU A 136 -31.62 5.69 -16.65
CA GLU A 136 -31.64 5.67 -18.14
C GLU A 136 -32.79 6.48 -18.78
N SER A 137 -33.95 6.54 -18.13
CA SER A 137 -35.15 7.25 -18.61
C SER A 137 -35.48 8.54 -17.85
N GLY A 138 -34.55 9.04 -17.04
CA GLY A 138 -34.76 10.22 -16.20
C GLY A 138 -34.67 11.55 -16.97
N ASP A 139 -35.42 12.56 -16.52
CA ASP A 139 -35.25 13.95 -16.94
C ASP A 139 -34.92 14.87 -15.75
N CYS A 140 -33.93 15.72 -15.96
CA CYS A 140 -33.40 16.70 -15.01
C CYS A 140 -33.58 18.16 -15.46
N SER A 141 -34.33 18.39 -16.54
CA SER A 141 -34.65 19.73 -17.06
C SER A 141 -35.44 20.57 -16.03
N ASP A 142 -36.43 19.95 -15.36
CA ASP A 142 -37.21 20.58 -14.30
C ASP A 142 -36.67 20.23 -12.89
N LYS A 143 -36.70 21.22 -12.00
CA LYS A 143 -36.40 21.07 -10.57
C LYS A 143 -37.50 20.31 -9.82
N SER A 144 -38.72 20.22 -10.36
CA SER A 144 -39.84 19.50 -9.73
C SER A 144 -39.83 17.98 -9.98
N SER A 145 -39.01 17.52 -10.95
CA SER A 145 -38.81 16.10 -11.25
C SER A 145 -38.35 15.35 -9.99
N SER A 146 -38.93 14.18 -9.73
CA SER A 146 -38.49 13.25 -8.68
C SER A 146 -37.28 12.41 -9.10
N THR A 147 -36.74 12.62 -10.30
CA THR A 147 -35.57 11.92 -10.83
C THR A 147 -34.32 12.26 -9.99
N PRO A 148 -33.50 11.27 -9.57
CA PRO A 148 -32.16 11.51 -9.05
C PRO A 148 -31.28 12.16 -10.12
N CYS A 149 -30.73 13.34 -9.81
CA CYS A 149 -30.04 14.20 -10.77
C CYS A 149 -28.69 14.71 -10.25
N MET A 150 -27.64 14.57 -11.06
CA MET A 150 -26.30 15.08 -10.77
C MET A 150 -26.00 16.32 -11.62
N ARG A 151 -25.60 17.42 -10.99
CA ARG A 151 -25.06 18.60 -11.68
C ARG A 151 -23.55 18.47 -11.74
N ILE A 152 -22.99 18.53 -12.94
CA ILE A 152 -21.54 18.40 -13.16
C ILE A 152 -21.07 19.68 -13.82
N ARG A 153 -20.01 20.26 -13.27
CA ARG A 153 -19.26 21.37 -13.88
C ARG A 153 -17.87 20.87 -14.25
N MET A 154 -17.57 20.83 -15.55
CA MET A 154 -16.23 20.58 -16.04
C MET A 154 -15.54 21.92 -16.29
N THR A 155 -14.24 22.01 -16.02
CA THR A 155 -13.47 23.25 -16.28
C THR A 155 -12.07 22.90 -16.74
N ALA A 156 -11.84 23.07 -18.04
CA ALA A 156 -10.59 22.77 -18.72
C ALA A 156 -9.75 24.03 -18.91
N VAL A 157 -8.44 23.89 -18.67
CA VAL A 157 -7.42 24.87 -19.05
C VAL A 157 -6.81 24.33 -20.35
N PRO A 158 -6.89 25.06 -21.48
CA PRO A 158 -6.37 24.56 -22.75
C PRO A 158 -4.84 24.47 -22.69
N PHE A 159 -4.28 23.61 -23.54
CA PHE A 159 -2.86 23.69 -23.86
C PHE A 159 -2.57 25.04 -24.54
N GLN A 160 -1.51 25.70 -24.10
CA GLN A 160 -1.17 27.07 -24.49
C GLN A 160 0.32 27.18 -24.75
N MET A 161 0.67 28.04 -25.72
CA MET A 161 2.04 28.50 -25.94
C MET A 161 2.08 30.03 -26.00
N ARG A 162 3.20 30.62 -25.58
CA ARG A 162 3.41 32.08 -25.65
C ARG A 162 4.81 32.38 -26.19
N THR A 163 4.89 33.26 -27.18
CA THR A 163 6.17 33.81 -27.64
C THR A 163 6.61 34.87 -26.64
N GLU A 164 7.76 34.65 -26.00
CA GLU A 164 8.34 35.55 -25.00
C GLU A 164 9.24 36.61 -25.65
N GLU A 165 10.03 36.18 -26.64
CA GLU A 165 11.10 36.97 -27.23
C GLU A 165 11.31 36.52 -28.68
N VAL A 166 11.50 37.46 -29.61
CA VAL A 166 11.92 37.18 -30.98
C VAL A 166 13.25 37.87 -31.19
N PHE A 167 14.31 37.08 -31.40
CA PHE A 167 15.68 37.59 -31.51
C PHE A 167 15.98 38.22 -32.87
N VAL A 168 15.13 37.98 -33.86
CA VAL A 168 15.23 38.52 -35.23
C VAL A 168 14.29 39.71 -35.39
N SER A 169 14.85 40.87 -35.76
CA SER A 169 14.07 42.09 -35.95
C SER A 169 13.02 41.96 -37.07
N GLY A 170 11.86 42.58 -36.88
CA GLY A 170 10.76 42.58 -37.87
C GLY A 170 10.08 41.23 -38.11
N THR A 171 10.41 40.19 -37.35
CA THR A 171 9.86 38.83 -37.49
C THR A 171 8.71 38.60 -36.51
N LEU A 172 7.65 37.93 -36.96
CA LEU A 172 6.48 37.59 -36.14
C LEU A 172 6.35 36.08 -35.95
N VAL A 173 6.47 35.63 -34.70
CA VAL A 173 6.31 34.22 -34.30
C VAL A 173 5.04 34.08 -33.45
N ASN A 174 4.05 33.37 -33.96
CA ASN A 174 2.71 33.25 -33.36
C ASN A 174 2.29 31.79 -33.15
N GLY A 175 1.40 31.55 -32.18
CA GLY A 175 0.72 30.25 -32.04
C GLY A 175 -0.30 29.97 -33.15
N GLY A 176 -0.56 28.70 -33.46
CA GLY A 176 -1.65 28.19 -34.31
C GLY A 176 -2.10 26.79 -33.88
N MET A 177 -2.98 26.14 -34.64
CA MET A 177 -3.42 24.76 -34.36
C MET A 177 -2.84 23.78 -35.38
N ALA A 178 -2.18 22.72 -34.91
CA ALA A 178 -1.74 21.59 -35.72
C ALA A 178 -2.73 20.45 -35.53
N GLY A 179 -3.76 20.36 -36.35
CA GLY A 179 -4.80 19.35 -36.17
C GLY A 179 -5.62 19.11 -37.42
N TYR A 180 -6.22 17.92 -37.49
CA TYR A 180 -7.11 17.53 -38.57
C TYR A 180 -8.29 18.49 -38.70
N PHE A 181 -8.48 19.07 -39.88
CA PHE A 181 -9.64 19.89 -40.22
C PHE A 181 -10.71 18.97 -40.83
N PRO A 182 -11.86 18.76 -40.17
CA PRO A 182 -12.91 17.89 -40.70
C PRO A 182 -13.63 18.51 -41.91
N ASP A 183 -13.50 19.82 -42.10
CA ASP A 183 -14.17 20.64 -43.11
C ASP A 183 -13.19 21.60 -43.82
N GLU A 184 -13.54 22.01 -45.05
CA GLU A 184 -12.71 22.90 -45.84
C GLU A 184 -12.64 24.33 -45.26
N GLU A 185 -13.62 24.74 -44.44
CA GLU A 185 -13.73 26.08 -43.86
C GLU A 185 -12.73 26.32 -42.70
N SER A 186 -12.32 25.28 -41.97
CA SER A 186 -11.38 25.40 -40.85
C SER A 186 -9.90 25.62 -41.25
N TRP A 187 -9.61 25.74 -42.55
CA TRP A 187 -8.25 25.87 -43.11
C TRP A 187 -7.38 26.98 -42.51
N LEU A 188 -7.99 28.07 -42.03
CA LEU A 188 -7.28 29.21 -41.43
C LEU A 188 -6.44 28.80 -40.22
N TYR A 189 -6.90 27.81 -39.48
CA TYR A 189 -6.25 27.31 -38.28
C TYR A 189 -4.99 26.49 -38.60
N GLY A 190 -4.97 25.82 -39.76
CA GLY A 190 -3.87 24.97 -40.25
C GLY A 190 -2.78 25.67 -41.03
N ARG A 191 -2.84 26.99 -41.17
CA ARG A 191 -1.77 27.80 -41.79
C ARG A 191 -0.48 27.63 -41.00
N VAL A 192 0.54 27.09 -41.65
CA VAL A 192 1.80 26.68 -41.02
C VAL A 192 2.75 27.84 -40.77
N TYR A 193 2.73 28.85 -41.64
CA TYR A 193 3.53 30.06 -41.51
C TYR A 193 2.66 31.28 -41.17
N SER A 194 3.22 32.27 -40.47
CA SER A 194 2.50 33.50 -40.11
C SER A 194 2.26 34.44 -41.29
N SER A 195 3.02 34.28 -42.38
CA SER A 195 3.02 35.12 -43.59
C SER A 195 2.58 34.39 -44.86
N SER A 196 1.90 33.24 -44.76
CA SER A 196 1.48 32.44 -45.91
C SER A 196 0.07 31.85 -45.72
N ASP A 197 -0.55 31.48 -46.84
CA ASP A 197 -1.76 30.65 -46.88
C ASP A 197 -1.42 29.14 -46.88
N THR A 198 -0.13 28.78 -46.98
CA THR A 198 0.37 27.40 -46.90
C THR A 198 -0.16 26.70 -45.64
N ARG A 199 -0.94 25.63 -45.85
CA ARG A 199 -1.60 24.86 -44.79
C ARG A 199 -1.09 23.43 -44.74
N LEU A 200 -1.15 22.85 -43.54
CA LEU A 200 -0.84 21.44 -43.29
C LEU A 200 -1.88 20.53 -43.94
N LEU A 201 -1.45 19.47 -44.62
CA LEU A 201 -2.35 18.44 -45.16
C LEU A 201 -2.53 17.31 -44.15
N SER A 202 -3.69 16.66 -44.16
CA SER A 202 -3.86 15.39 -43.46
C SER A 202 -2.98 14.33 -44.14
N TYR A 203 -2.02 13.79 -43.40
CA TYR A 203 -1.04 12.84 -43.93
C TYR A 203 -0.83 11.70 -42.93
N TYR A 204 -0.92 10.46 -43.42
CA TYR A 204 -0.94 9.25 -42.59
C TYR A 204 0.36 8.99 -41.80
N ARG A 205 1.47 9.65 -42.19
CA ARG A 205 2.78 9.57 -41.51
C ARG A 205 2.97 10.66 -40.45
N MET A 206 1.91 11.37 -40.11
CA MET A 206 1.89 12.44 -39.12
C MET A 206 1.02 12.03 -37.92
N SER A 207 1.15 10.79 -37.43
CA SER A 207 0.24 10.25 -36.41
C SER A 207 0.52 10.85 -35.03
N ASP A 208 1.80 10.96 -34.68
CA ASP A 208 2.24 11.29 -33.32
C ASP A 208 2.23 12.81 -33.08
N SER A 209 2.22 13.59 -34.15
CA SER A 209 2.18 15.06 -34.12
C SER A 209 0.79 15.67 -34.38
N GLN A 210 -0.27 14.87 -34.50
CA GLN A 210 -1.65 15.35 -34.65
C GLN A 210 -2.22 15.96 -33.35
N GLY A 211 -3.00 17.03 -33.47
CA GLY A 211 -3.72 17.66 -32.35
C GLY A 211 -2.92 18.67 -31.53
N GLY A 212 -1.66 18.95 -31.92
CA GLY A 212 -0.79 19.91 -31.24
C GLY A 212 -1.06 21.39 -31.57
N LEU A 213 -0.15 22.25 -31.09
CA LEU A 213 -0.09 23.68 -31.44
C LEU A 213 1.03 23.93 -32.46
N LEU A 214 0.79 24.82 -33.43
CA LEU A 214 1.82 25.30 -34.34
C LEU A 214 2.61 26.46 -33.71
N ILE A 215 3.95 26.46 -33.82
CA ILE A 215 4.76 27.67 -33.67
C ILE A 215 5.06 28.22 -35.06
N ARG A 216 4.36 29.29 -35.44
CA ARG A 216 4.29 29.81 -36.81
C ARG A 216 5.30 30.93 -37.01
N SER A 217 6.39 30.59 -37.68
CA SER A 217 7.39 31.56 -38.17
C SER A 217 6.98 32.11 -39.54
N PRO A 218 7.53 33.25 -40.01
CA PRO A 218 7.30 33.72 -41.37
C PRO A 218 7.97 32.81 -42.39
N SER A 219 7.29 32.54 -43.51
CA SER A 219 7.86 31.76 -44.63
C SER A 219 9.06 32.46 -45.27
N THR A 220 9.11 33.80 -45.21
CA THR A 220 10.21 34.63 -45.70
C THR A 220 11.49 34.50 -44.87
N SER A 221 11.42 33.98 -43.65
CA SER A 221 12.58 33.76 -42.78
C SER A 221 13.41 32.52 -43.15
N ASN A 222 13.03 31.80 -44.20
CA ASN A 222 13.61 30.52 -44.65
C ASN A 222 15.16 30.47 -44.65
N ASN A 223 15.82 31.54 -45.13
CA ASN A 223 17.28 31.62 -45.22
C ASN A 223 17.91 32.56 -44.17
N HIS A 224 17.16 32.97 -43.14
CA HIS A 224 17.66 33.87 -42.10
C HIS A 224 18.59 33.15 -41.12
N LYS A 225 19.79 33.71 -40.89
CA LYS A 225 20.85 33.14 -40.02
C LYS A 225 20.62 33.32 -38.52
N GLY A 226 19.36 33.44 -38.08
CA GLY A 226 19.02 33.80 -36.69
C GLY A 226 19.68 35.11 -36.24
N ASN A 227 19.87 35.29 -34.93
CA ASN A 227 20.67 36.39 -34.39
C ASN A 227 22.07 35.90 -33.98
N THR A 228 23.08 36.19 -34.80
CA THR A 228 24.44 35.64 -34.63
C THR A 228 25.19 36.19 -33.41
N THR A 229 24.75 37.28 -32.78
CA THR A 229 25.44 37.84 -31.60
C THR A 229 25.30 36.97 -30.36
N PHE A 230 24.26 36.13 -30.29
CA PHE A 230 23.95 35.27 -29.14
C PHE A 230 24.46 33.82 -29.29
N ILE A 231 25.25 33.51 -30.33
CA ILE A 231 25.84 32.17 -30.52
C ILE A 231 26.68 31.76 -29.30
N THR A 232 27.41 32.68 -28.69
CA THR A 232 28.21 32.42 -27.49
C THR A 232 27.37 32.14 -26.24
N THR A 233 26.08 32.52 -26.23
CA THR A 233 25.15 32.29 -25.12
C THR A 233 24.41 30.96 -25.24
N TYR A 234 23.96 30.59 -26.45
CA TYR A 234 23.09 29.42 -26.67
C TYR A 234 23.77 28.27 -27.44
N GLY A 235 24.97 28.46 -27.98
CA GLY A 235 25.67 27.50 -28.82
C GLY A 235 25.26 27.53 -30.31
N PHE A 236 24.20 28.27 -30.64
CA PHE A 236 23.67 28.48 -32.00
C PHE A 236 23.02 29.86 -32.09
N ALA A 237 22.68 30.31 -33.30
CA ALA A 237 22.01 31.60 -33.51
C ALA A 237 20.50 31.47 -33.21
N PRO A 238 19.97 32.07 -32.13
CA PRO A 238 18.56 31.94 -31.76
C PRO A 238 17.64 32.72 -32.71
N PHE A 239 16.39 32.29 -32.76
CA PHE A 239 15.33 32.84 -33.59
C PHE A 239 14.18 33.39 -32.72
N ALA A 240 13.59 32.56 -31.85
CA ALA A 240 12.58 32.98 -30.87
C ALA A 240 12.58 32.10 -29.59
N ARG A 241 12.17 32.68 -28.46
CA ARG A 241 11.89 32.03 -27.18
C ARG A 241 10.40 31.78 -27.03
N VAL A 242 9.99 30.54 -26.77
CA VAL A 242 8.59 30.15 -26.60
C VAL A 242 8.39 29.35 -25.30
N THR A 243 7.35 29.70 -24.54
CA THR A 243 6.91 28.98 -23.34
C THR A 243 5.62 28.20 -23.61
N MET A 244 5.33 27.24 -22.72
CA MET A 244 4.10 26.44 -22.76
C MET A 244 3.70 25.99 -21.35
N ASN A 245 2.41 25.74 -21.12
CA ASN A 245 1.83 25.51 -19.79
C ASN A 245 1.82 24.06 -19.32
N PHE A 246 1.85 23.08 -20.24
CA PHE A 246 1.92 21.64 -19.95
C PHE A 246 3.19 21.01 -20.55
N ALA A 247 3.58 19.83 -20.05
CA ALA A 247 4.67 19.05 -20.63
C ALA A 247 4.31 18.65 -22.07
N ALA A 248 5.26 18.67 -22.99
CA ALA A 248 4.98 18.41 -24.40
C ALA A 248 6.18 17.84 -25.15
N GLN A 249 5.89 17.18 -26.28
CA GLN A 249 6.86 16.86 -27.30
C GLN A 249 6.83 17.93 -28.39
N LEU A 250 7.98 18.50 -28.71
CA LEU A 250 8.16 19.41 -29.83
C LEU A 250 8.63 18.61 -31.05
N PHE A 251 7.97 18.77 -32.18
CA PHE A 251 8.36 18.22 -33.48
C PHE A 251 8.75 19.37 -34.40
N VAL A 252 9.99 19.38 -34.90
CA VAL A 252 10.48 20.36 -35.87
C VAL A 252 10.56 19.70 -37.23
N PHE A 253 9.64 20.06 -38.10
CA PHE A 253 9.51 19.56 -39.47
C PHE A 253 10.40 20.37 -40.40
N ARG A 254 11.37 19.71 -41.05
CA ARG A 254 12.20 20.28 -42.11
C ARG A 254 12.03 19.50 -43.40
N ARG A 255 12.08 20.21 -44.53
CA ARG A 255 11.97 19.61 -45.86
C ARG A 255 13.14 18.65 -46.10
N VAL A 256 12.85 17.47 -46.64
CA VAL A 256 13.86 16.42 -46.88
C VAL A 256 14.94 16.90 -47.87
N ASP A 257 14.53 17.64 -48.91
CA ASP A 257 15.46 18.19 -49.91
C ASP A 257 16.48 19.20 -49.33
N ASP A 258 16.18 19.80 -48.17
CA ASP A 258 17.01 20.80 -47.50
C ASP A 258 18.01 20.17 -46.48
N GLU A 259 18.24 18.84 -46.53
CA GLU A 259 19.11 18.11 -45.58
C GLU A 259 20.55 18.68 -45.50
N ALA A 260 21.13 19.08 -46.63
CA ALA A 260 22.48 19.66 -46.70
C ALA A 260 22.63 21.01 -45.95
N SER A 261 21.52 21.65 -45.60
CA SER A 261 21.50 22.94 -44.89
C SER A 261 21.29 22.82 -43.37
N SER A 262 21.25 21.59 -42.85
CA SER A 262 20.76 21.27 -41.50
C SER A 262 21.39 22.13 -40.40
N PRO A 263 20.59 22.86 -39.60
CA PRO A 263 21.08 23.85 -38.67
C PRO A 263 21.59 23.22 -37.37
N GLU A 264 22.53 23.90 -36.71
CA GLU A 264 23.31 23.36 -35.60
C GLU A 264 22.47 22.98 -34.37
N TRP A 265 21.34 23.68 -34.17
CA TRP A 265 20.48 23.51 -33.00
C TRP A 265 19.63 22.24 -33.02
N LEU A 266 19.46 21.59 -34.18
CA LEU A 266 18.66 20.37 -34.33
C LEU A 266 19.47 19.07 -34.19
N ASN A 267 20.68 19.15 -33.66
CA ASN A 267 21.55 18.01 -33.41
C ASN A 267 21.17 17.28 -32.11
N THR A 268 21.45 15.98 -32.08
CA THR A 268 21.48 15.10 -30.89
C THR A 268 22.20 15.70 -29.68
N SER A 269 23.23 16.54 -29.88
CA SER A 269 23.94 17.25 -28.80
C SER A 269 23.04 18.22 -28.01
N PHE A 270 21.96 18.71 -28.60
CA PHE A 270 20.95 19.54 -27.96
C PHE A 270 19.72 18.75 -27.48
N GLY A 271 19.70 17.43 -27.68
CA GLY A 271 18.63 16.52 -27.25
C GLY A 271 17.59 16.18 -28.32
N TRP A 272 17.80 16.57 -29.58
CA TRP A 272 16.92 16.22 -30.71
C TRP A 272 17.14 14.80 -31.19
N VAL A 273 16.05 14.11 -31.52
CA VAL A 273 16.05 12.74 -32.03
C VAL A 273 15.30 12.69 -33.36
N GLU A 274 15.85 12.01 -34.36
CA GLU A 274 15.12 11.76 -35.61
C GLU A 274 13.88 10.91 -35.37
N THR A 275 12.77 11.28 -36.00
CA THR A 275 11.51 10.54 -35.89
C THR A 275 11.14 9.83 -37.20
N ARG A 276 10.08 9.02 -37.14
CA ARG A 276 9.42 8.46 -38.32
C ARG A 276 8.27 9.34 -38.83
N GLU A 277 8.04 10.50 -38.20
CA GLU A 277 6.99 11.44 -38.55
C GLU A 277 7.38 12.24 -39.80
N TYR A 278 6.46 12.31 -40.75
CA TYR A 278 6.55 13.12 -41.95
C TYR A 278 5.27 13.92 -42.12
N ALA A 279 5.36 15.08 -42.77
CA ALA A 279 4.24 15.95 -43.06
C ALA A 279 4.32 16.47 -44.51
N GLN A 280 3.15 16.83 -45.05
CA GLN A 280 3.02 17.47 -46.35
C GLN A 280 2.25 18.78 -46.19
N LEU A 281 2.59 19.76 -47.03
CA LEU A 281 1.95 21.08 -47.04
C LEU A 281 1.25 21.30 -48.39
N MET A 282 0.13 22.00 -48.37
CA MET A 282 -0.54 22.39 -49.61
C MET A 282 0.35 23.34 -50.42
N ASP A 283 0.39 23.14 -51.73
CA ASP A 283 1.14 23.91 -52.72
C ASP A 283 2.67 23.96 -52.50
N VAL A 284 3.21 23.04 -51.69
CA VAL A 284 4.67 22.84 -51.53
C VAL A 284 5.00 21.41 -51.96
N ALA A 285 5.85 21.28 -52.99
CA ALA A 285 6.38 19.98 -53.39
C ALA A 285 7.41 19.46 -52.37
N GLY A 286 7.39 18.15 -52.10
CA GLY A 286 8.35 17.48 -51.21
C GLY A 286 7.80 17.23 -49.80
N ASP A 287 8.28 16.14 -49.18
CA ASP A 287 7.93 15.78 -47.81
C ASP A 287 8.79 16.56 -46.80
N PHE A 288 8.22 16.81 -45.62
CA PHE A 288 8.94 17.31 -44.45
C PHE A 288 9.13 16.16 -43.46
N LYS A 289 10.35 15.96 -42.94
CA LYS A 289 10.69 14.98 -41.90
C LYS A 289 10.84 15.70 -40.57
N ALA A 290 10.35 15.12 -39.47
CA ALA A 290 10.52 15.70 -38.14
C ALA A 290 11.72 15.15 -37.36
N VAL A 291 12.40 16.04 -36.66
CA VAL A 291 13.13 15.72 -35.42
C VAL A 291 12.28 16.13 -34.22
N ALA A 292 12.42 15.43 -33.09
CA ALA A 292 11.64 15.72 -31.89
C ALA A 292 12.46 15.74 -30.60
N GLN A 293 11.93 16.48 -29.61
CA GLN A 293 12.49 16.59 -28.27
C GLN A 293 11.36 16.78 -27.24
N ASN A 294 11.50 16.16 -26.07
CA ASN A 294 10.57 16.33 -24.95
C ASN A 294 10.98 17.51 -24.07
N PHE A 295 9.99 18.30 -23.65
CA PHE A 295 10.18 19.48 -22.82
C PHE A 295 9.20 19.49 -21.64
N THR A 296 9.69 19.94 -20.49
CA THR A 296 8.88 20.24 -19.30
C THR A 296 8.12 21.56 -19.48
N PRO A 297 7.02 21.77 -18.72
CA PRO A 297 6.27 23.02 -18.78
C PRO A 297 7.09 24.19 -18.20
N HIS A 298 6.87 25.39 -18.75
CA HIS A 298 7.66 26.58 -18.42
C HIS A 298 6.86 27.50 -17.50
N ALA A 299 7.30 27.63 -16.24
CA ALA A 299 6.62 28.48 -15.28
C ALA A 299 6.57 29.95 -15.73
N ILE A 300 5.41 30.57 -15.58
CA ILE A 300 5.19 32.00 -15.79
C ILE A 300 4.62 32.56 -14.49
N ASN A 301 5.22 33.61 -13.97
CA ASN A 301 4.80 34.19 -12.70
C ASN A 301 3.50 35.01 -12.84
N LYS A 302 2.93 35.43 -11.71
CA LYS A 302 1.65 36.18 -11.66
C LYS A 302 1.65 37.53 -12.39
N TYR A 303 2.83 38.06 -12.71
CA TYR A 303 2.99 39.31 -13.48
C TYR A 303 3.11 39.04 -14.98
N GLY A 304 3.13 37.77 -15.39
CA GLY A 304 3.29 37.37 -16.78
C GLY A 304 4.73 37.37 -17.27
N ASP A 305 5.72 37.33 -16.39
CA ASP A 305 7.13 37.13 -16.75
C ASP A 305 7.51 35.64 -16.67
N SER A 306 8.29 35.19 -17.65
CA SER A 306 8.84 33.84 -17.75
C SER A 306 10.24 33.70 -17.13
N GLU A 307 10.85 34.80 -16.65
CA GLU A 307 12.17 34.82 -16.01
C GLU A 307 13.27 34.25 -16.92
N GLY A 308 13.14 34.44 -18.24
CA GLY A 308 14.05 33.87 -19.25
C GLY A 308 13.87 32.37 -19.49
N ARG A 309 12.84 31.72 -18.95
CA ARG A 309 12.50 30.32 -19.27
C ARG A 309 11.84 30.23 -20.65
N GLY A 310 11.99 29.10 -21.31
CA GLY A 310 11.38 28.82 -22.62
C GLY A 310 12.28 27.99 -23.53
N ILE A 311 11.68 27.37 -24.54
CA ILE A 311 12.38 26.72 -25.65
C ILE A 311 13.00 27.81 -26.52
N ILE A 312 14.31 27.72 -26.76
CA ILE A 312 15.01 28.57 -27.74
C ILE A 312 15.00 27.84 -29.09
N THR A 313 14.26 28.38 -30.05
CA THR A 313 14.30 27.96 -31.45
C THR A 313 15.49 28.64 -32.15
N GLY A 314 16.08 27.98 -33.15
CA GLY A 314 17.24 28.49 -33.91
C GLY A 314 16.94 28.80 -35.37
N ALA A 315 17.96 29.23 -36.11
CA ALA A 315 17.87 29.46 -37.57
C ALA A 315 17.47 28.19 -38.36
N ASN A 316 16.85 28.33 -39.53
CA ASN A 316 16.55 27.18 -40.41
C ASN A 316 17.77 26.63 -41.15
N VAL A 317 18.85 27.42 -41.25
CA VAL A 317 20.04 27.10 -42.05
C VAL A 317 21.31 27.24 -41.21
N ALA A 318 22.23 26.30 -41.36
CA ALA A 318 23.55 26.36 -40.73
C ALA A 318 24.29 27.67 -41.04
N GLN A 319 25.13 28.16 -40.12
CA GLN A 319 25.80 29.45 -40.22
C GLN A 319 26.68 29.57 -41.47
N ASN A 320 27.36 28.49 -41.84
CA ASN A 320 28.27 28.41 -42.99
C ASN A 320 27.56 28.10 -44.33
N TYR A 321 26.27 27.76 -44.34
CA TYR A 321 25.53 27.41 -45.56
C TYR A 321 25.30 28.66 -46.43
N THR A 322 25.78 28.65 -47.68
CA THR A 322 25.73 29.83 -48.57
C THR A 322 24.62 29.80 -49.61
N ASP A 323 24.04 28.64 -49.86
CA ASP A 323 22.96 28.45 -50.85
C ASP A 323 21.59 28.76 -50.22
N THR A 324 20.53 28.73 -51.03
CA THR A 324 19.14 28.90 -50.58
C THR A 324 18.45 27.57 -50.31
N THR A 325 17.79 27.47 -49.16
CA THR A 325 16.82 26.41 -48.88
C THR A 325 15.50 26.63 -49.59
N LEU A 326 14.74 25.57 -49.79
CA LEU A 326 13.46 25.56 -50.49
C LEU A 326 12.27 25.85 -49.57
N SER A 327 12.34 25.53 -48.27
CA SER A 327 11.24 25.81 -47.34
C SER A 327 11.66 26.03 -45.88
N MET A 328 11.02 27.00 -45.22
CA MET A 328 11.22 27.28 -43.79
C MET A 328 10.78 26.07 -42.96
N TYR A 329 11.43 25.79 -41.84
CA TYR A 329 10.92 24.78 -40.92
C TYR A 329 9.58 25.20 -40.32
N PHE A 330 8.81 24.24 -39.84
CA PHE A 330 7.70 24.51 -38.94
C PHE A 330 7.74 23.60 -37.72
N ILE A 331 7.05 24.03 -36.66
CA ILE A 331 7.07 23.34 -35.39
C ILE A 331 5.64 23.00 -34.99
N VAL A 332 5.45 21.75 -34.59
CA VAL A 332 4.24 21.25 -33.93
C VAL A 332 4.59 20.88 -32.49
N VAL A 333 3.75 21.27 -31.55
CA VAL A 333 3.93 20.98 -30.12
C VAL A 333 2.74 20.15 -29.64
N VAL A 334 2.96 18.88 -29.32
CA VAL A 334 1.91 17.99 -28.82
C VAL A 334 2.06 17.84 -27.30
N PRO A 335 1.03 18.20 -26.50
CA PRO A 335 1.08 18.01 -25.07
C PRO A 335 1.11 16.52 -24.72
N HIS A 336 1.93 16.15 -23.75
CA HIS A 336 1.89 14.81 -23.17
C HIS A 336 0.61 14.65 -22.36
N GLU A 337 -0.01 13.47 -22.44
CA GLU A 337 -0.99 13.07 -21.43
C GLU A 337 -0.30 13.02 -20.08
N SER A 338 -0.55 14.03 -19.24
CA SER A 338 -0.12 13.96 -17.85
C SER A 338 -1.06 13.00 -17.15
N LEU A 339 -0.65 11.73 -17.08
CA LEU A 339 -1.05 10.87 -15.97
C LEU A 339 -0.58 11.57 -14.71
N ASP A 340 -1.48 12.35 -14.10
CA ASP A 340 -1.34 12.83 -12.73
C ASP A 340 -1.44 11.59 -11.85
N VAL A 341 -0.31 10.88 -11.73
CA VAL A 341 -0.22 9.58 -11.07
C VAL A 341 -0.66 9.80 -9.64
N VAL A 342 -1.91 9.41 -9.36
CA VAL A 342 -2.40 9.28 -8.01
C VAL A 342 -1.41 8.34 -7.32
N PRO A 343 -0.63 8.78 -6.32
CA PRO A 343 0.16 7.83 -5.54
C PRO A 343 -0.87 6.89 -4.93
N ALA A 344 -0.87 5.64 -5.40
CA ALA A 344 -1.99 4.74 -5.18
C ALA A 344 -2.27 4.67 -3.68
N VAL A 345 -3.47 5.07 -3.28
CA VAL A 345 -3.86 5.10 -1.88
C VAL A 345 -4.13 3.67 -1.47
N TYR A 346 -3.06 2.94 -1.16
CA TYR A 346 -3.09 1.60 -0.59
C TYR A 346 -3.73 1.69 0.81
N SER A 347 -5.06 1.73 0.83
CA SER A 347 -5.89 1.58 2.01
C SER A 347 -5.56 0.22 2.64
N LYS A 348 -5.30 0.20 3.94
CA LYS A 348 -5.22 -1.06 4.69
C LYS A 348 -6.63 -1.50 5.02
N GLU A 349 -7.37 -1.92 4.00
CA GLU A 349 -8.70 -2.51 4.15
C GLU A 349 -8.57 -3.78 4.98
N PHE A 350 -9.04 -3.66 6.22
CA PHE A 350 -9.03 -4.73 7.19
C PHE A 350 -10.24 -5.62 6.92
N SER A 351 -10.02 -6.89 6.56
CA SER A 351 -11.07 -7.85 6.22
C SER A 351 -11.85 -8.29 7.47
N ARG A 352 -12.67 -7.39 8.03
CA ARG A 352 -13.36 -7.51 9.34
C ARG A 352 -14.17 -8.79 9.47
N ALA A 353 -14.96 -9.14 8.46
CA ALA A 353 -15.82 -10.34 8.49
C ALA A 353 -14.99 -11.63 8.58
N ILE A 354 -14.03 -11.81 7.67
CA ILE A 354 -13.13 -12.97 7.63
C ILE A 354 -12.30 -13.06 8.92
N PHE A 355 -11.81 -11.91 9.42
CA PHE A 355 -11.11 -11.83 10.70
C PHE A 355 -11.97 -12.33 11.88
N LEU A 356 -13.23 -11.90 11.98
CA LEU A 356 -14.15 -12.31 13.04
C LEU A 356 -14.49 -13.80 12.94
N GLU A 357 -14.73 -14.31 11.74
CA GLU A 357 -15.04 -15.73 11.50
C GLU A 357 -13.86 -16.63 11.91
N VAL A 358 -12.66 -16.36 11.37
CA VAL A 358 -11.44 -17.10 11.70
C VAL A 358 -11.12 -16.98 13.20
N THR A 359 -11.30 -15.80 13.80
CA THR A 359 -11.10 -15.61 15.24
C THR A 359 -12.10 -16.44 16.06
N ALA A 360 -13.37 -16.50 15.68
CA ALA A 360 -14.37 -17.30 16.38
C ALA A 360 -14.04 -18.81 16.33
N GLN A 361 -13.61 -19.32 15.18
CA GLN A 361 -13.23 -20.73 14.99
C GLN A 361 -12.03 -21.13 15.88
N TYR A 362 -10.98 -20.31 15.94
CA TYR A 362 -9.74 -20.66 16.65
C TYR A 362 -9.71 -20.22 18.13
N CYS A 363 -10.34 -19.10 18.51
CA CYS A 363 -10.21 -18.54 19.85
C CYS A 363 -10.80 -19.45 20.94
N VAL A 364 -11.99 -20.02 20.72
CA VAL A 364 -12.67 -20.87 21.70
C VAL A 364 -11.87 -22.15 21.99
N THR A 365 -11.36 -22.79 20.94
CA THR A 365 -10.57 -24.02 21.06
C THR A 365 -9.19 -23.75 21.68
N PHE A 366 -8.54 -22.65 21.28
CA PHE A 366 -7.28 -22.20 21.89
C PHE A 366 -7.44 -21.90 23.39
N ALA A 367 -8.47 -21.14 23.78
CA ALA A 367 -8.73 -20.79 25.18
C ALA A 367 -8.97 -22.04 26.05
N PHE A 368 -9.76 -23.00 25.55
CA PHE A 368 -9.99 -24.28 26.22
C PHE A 368 -8.69 -25.07 26.45
N LEU A 369 -7.87 -25.24 25.41
CA LEU A 369 -6.58 -25.92 25.50
C LEU A 369 -5.62 -25.21 26.46
N MET A 370 -5.54 -23.87 26.40
CA MET A 370 -4.73 -23.07 27.31
C MET A 370 -5.13 -23.24 28.77
N VAL A 371 -6.43 -23.28 29.10
CA VAL A 371 -6.91 -23.52 30.47
C VAL A 371 -6.49 -24.91 30.96
N LEU A 372 -6.58 -25.94 30.12
CA LEU A 372 -6.13 -27.30 30.45
C LEU A 372 -4.61 -27.36 30.70
N VAL A 373 -3.82 -26.83 29.76
CA VAL A 373 -2.35 -26.84 29.85
C VAL A 373 -1.85 -26.03 31.04
N VAL A 374 -2.38 -24.82 31.29
CA VAL A 374 -1.99 -24.01 32.46
C VAL A 374 -2.37 -24.70 33.78
N ARG A 375 -3.53 -25.36 33.86
CA ARG A 375 -3.91 -26.15 35.05
C ARG A 375 -2.97 -27.34 35.27
N TYR A 376 -2.57 -28.03 34.20
CA TYR A 376 -1.61 -29.12 34.26
C TYR A 376 -0.21 -28.64 34.69
N LEU A 377 0.32 -27.60 34.05
CA LEU A 377 1.63 -27.01 34.36
C LEU A 377 1.69 -26.49 35.81
N LYS A 378 0.61 -25.86 36.32
CA LYS A 378 0.53 -25.45 37.73
C LYS A 378 0.66 -26.65 38.68
N ARG A 379 0.00 -27.79 38.40
CA ARG A 379 0.14 -29.05 39.18
C ARG A 379 1.54 -29.65 39.08
N MET A 380 2.14 -29.62 37.89
CA MET A 380 3.51 -30.11 37.63
C MET A 380 4.62 -29.18 38.12
N HIS A 381 4.27 -28.10 38.82
CA HIS A 381 5.17 -27.00 39.18
C HIS A 381 6.01 -26.45 38.01
N TRP A 382 5.47 -26.49 36.79
CA TRP A 382 6.11 -26.06 35.53
C TRP A 382 7.37 -26.87 35.14
N ARG A 383 7.52 -28.08 35.70
CA ARG A 383 8.66 -28.97 35.42
C ARG A 383 8.27 -30.09 34.46
N ILE A 384 8.22 -29.78 33.16
CA ILE A 384 7.81 -30.73 32.10
C ILE A 384 8.72 -31.98 32.08
N GLU A 385 10.00 -31.85 32.45
CA GLU A 385 10.91 -33.00 32.55
C GLU A 385 10.48 -34.06 33.58
N ARG A 386 9.53 -33.75 34.46
CA ARG A 386 8.99 -34.66 35.49
C ARG A 386 7.71 -35.39 35.07
N VAL A 387 7.21 -35.23 33.84
CA VAL A 387 5.97 -35.88 33.37
C VAL A 387 6.01 -37.39 33.59
N GLN A 388 7.10 -38.07 33.23
CA GLN A 388 7.25 -39.52 33.44
C GLN A 388 7.24 -39.91 34.92
N SER A 389 7.94 -39.17 35.78
CA SER A 389 7.96 -39.43 37.23
C SER A 389 6.59 -39.19 37.89
N PHE A 390 5.85 -38.16 37.45
CA PHE A 390 4.50 -37.88 37.97
C PHE A 390 3.48 -38.94 37.53
N LEU A 391 3.58 -39.42 36.30
CA LEU A 391 2.77 -40.55 35.83
C LEU A 391 3.12 -41.84 36.59
N ALA A 392 4.40 -42.09 36.90
CA ALA A 392 4.82 -43.23 37.72
C ALA A 392 4.39 -43.13 39.20
N GLU A 393 4.44 -41.95 39.81
CA GLU A 393 3.97 -41.67 41.18
C GLU A 393 2.47 -41.97 41.34
N LYS A 394 1.68 -41.78 40.27
CA LYS A 394 0.25 -42.14 40.24
C LYS A 394 -0.02 -43.65 40.25
N VAL A 395 0.99 -44.47 39.95
CA VAL A 395 0.93 -45.94 39.97
C VAL A 395 1.52 -46.45 41.30
N ALA A 396 2.67 -45.90 41.70
CA ALA A 396 3.38 -46.25 42.94
C ALA A 396 2.83 -45.48 44.16
N ASN A 397 1.56 -45.71 44.52
CA ASN A 397 0.97 -45.11 45.72
C ASN A 397 1.63 -45.71 47.00
N PRO A 398 2.22 -44.91 47.92
CA PRO A 398 3.08 -45.46 49.00
C PRO A 398 2.39 -46.35 50.04
N ASN A 399 1.05 -46.32 50.11
CA ASN A 399 0.27 -47.04 51.13
C ASN A 399 -0.31 -48.36 50.60
N GLY A 400 0.55 -49.30 50.18
CA GLY A 400 0.33 -50.76 50.19
C GLY A 400 -0.92 -51.37 49.54
N GLN A 401 -1.80 -50.60 48.91
CA GLN A 401 -3.03 -51.04 48.27
C GLN A 401 -2.92 -50.84 46.77
N ILE A 402 -2.41 -51.87 46.10
CA ILE A 402 -2.67 -52.12 44.69
C ILE A 402 -4.18 -52.01 44.50
N SER A 403 -4.63 -51.16 43.58
CA SER A 403 -6.06 -50.96 43.29
C SER A 403 -6.61 -52.11 42.44
N ALA A 404 -6.57 -53.33 42.99
CA ALA A 404 -7.17 -54.52 42.44
C ALA A 404 -8.70 -54.46 42.62
N ALA A 405 -9.39 -53.77 41.72
CA ALA A 405 -10.84 -53.81 41.63
C ALA A 405 -11.29 -55.02 40.80
N VAL A 406 -11.50 -56.15 41.48
CA VAL A 406 -12.43 -57.25 41.14
C VAL A 406 -12.48 -57.66 39.65
N GLY A 407 -11.73 -58.68 39.24
CA GLY A 407 -11.92 -59.21 37.87
C GLY A 407 -10.95 -60.23 37.28
N ALA A 408 -10.13 -60.96 38.04
CA ALA A 408 -9.35 -62.07 37.49
C ALA A 408 -9.15 -63.20 38.51
N GLN A 409 -9.67 -64.40 38.19
CA GLN A 409 -9.29 -65.65 38.85
C GLN A 409 -8.06 -66.28 38.16
N LEU A 410 -7.60 -67.40 38.74
CA LEU A 410 -6.54 -68.32 38.31
C LEU A 410 -5.12 -67.97 38.80
N LYS A 411 -4.32 -68.93 39.31
CA LYS A 411 -4.65 -70.30 39.75
C LYS A 411 -3.65 -70.79 40.80
N VAL A 412 -4.08 -71.76 41.60
CA VAL A 412 -3.26 -72.49 42.58
C VAL A 412 -2.16 -73.30 41.89
N ALA A 413 -0.94 -73.29 42.44
CA ALA A 413 0.05 -74.36 42.30
C ALA A 413 0.56 -74.77 43.69
N LYS A 414 0.66 -76.09 43.93
CA LYS A 414 1.02 -76.70 45.23
C LYS A 414 2.52 -77.04 45.32
N GLY A 415 3.08 -76.82 46.51
CA GLY A 415 4.25 -77.48 47.09
C GLY A 415 4.41 -76.93 48.52
N LYS A 416 4.21 -77.68 49.61
CA LYS A 416 5.16 -78.64 50.22
C LYS A 416 6.58 -78.04 50.28
N ASP A 417 7.18 -77.75 51.43
CA ASP A 417 7.14 -78.50 52.71
C ASP A 417 7.00 -77.66 54.01
N LYS A 418 7.06 -78.36 55.16
CA LYS A 418 6.98 -77.94 56.58
C LYS A 418 8.13 -78.66 57.35
N PRO A 419 8.43 -78.38 58.65
CA PRO A 419 8.08 -77.25 59.53
C PRO A 419 9.30 -76.73 60.39
N ASN A 420 9.02 -76.06 61.52
CA ASN A 420 9.90 -75.76 62.70
C ASN A 420 10.91 -74.59 62.52
N THR A 421 11.28 -73.74 63.49
CA THR A 421 10.94 -73.44 64.93
C THR A 421 11.60 -72.07 65.30
N SER A 422 11.39 -71.32 66.40
CA SER A 422 10.44 -71.32 67.54
C SER A 422 10.58 -70.01 68.38
N GLY A 423 9.50 -69.50 69.00
CA GLY A 423 9.54 -68.40 70.00
C GLY A 423 9.59 -66.97 69.40
N ALA A 424 9.28 -65.90 70.15
CA ALA A 424 8.86 -65.79 71.54
C ALA A 424 7.93 -64.57 71.80
N LYS A 425 7.39 -64.48 73.03
CA LYS A 425 6.37 -63.53 73.51
C LYS A 425 6.80 -62.06 73.44
N GLY A 426 5.85 -61.18 73.15
CA GLY A 426 5.88 -59.74 73.49
C GLY A 426 4.47 -59.20 73.71
N LYS A 427 4.14 -58.78 74.93
CA LYS A 427 2.90 -58.03 75.23
C LYS A 427 3.09 -56.58 74.77
N ASP A 428 2.06 -55.91 74.26
CA ASP A 428 1.39 -54.91 75.10
C ASP A 428 0.03 -54.37 74.62
N LYS A 429 -0.69 -53.94 75.66
CA LYS A 429 -1.99 -53.27 75.81
C LYS A 429 -2.74 -52.68 74.61
N ALA A 430 -4.03 -53.02 74.64
CA ALA A 430 -5.19 -52.37 74.08
C ALA A 430 -5.11 -50.84 73.84
N GLY A 431 -5.53 -50.45 72.63
CA GLY A 431 -5.97 -49.09 72.28
C GLY A 431 -7.07 -49.17 71.24
N THR A 432 -8.33 -49.26 71.68
CA THR A 432 -9.52 -49.28 70.81
C THR A 432 -9.67 -47.94 70.09
N SER A 433 -9.11 -47.84 68.88
CA SER A 433 -9.41 -46.78 67.93
C SER A 433 -10.36 -47.30 66.85
N SER A 434 -11.38 -46.50 66.55
CA SER A 434 -12.50 -46.93 65.71
C SER A 434 -12.07 -47.08 64.25
N LEU A 435 -12.42 -48.23 63.66
CA LEU A 435 -12.33 -48.49 62.22
C LEU A 435 -13.23 -47.53 61.44
N LYS A 436 -12.74 -46.32 61.17
CA LYS A 436 -13.26 -45.49 60.07
C LYS A 436 -13.05 -46.27 58.77
N LYS A 437 -14.13 -46.86 58.24
CA LYS A 437 -14.17 -47.42 56.89
C LYS A 437 -13.87 -46.32 55.88
N THR A 438 -12.60 -46.15 55.53
CA THR A 438 -12.18 -45.28 54.44
C THR A 438 -12.79 -45.82 53.15
N LYS A 439 -13.78 -45.12 52.58
CA LYS A 439 -14.32 -45.47 51.26
C LYS A 439 -13.15 -45.50 50.27
N ALA A 440 -12.89 -46.66 49.68
CA ALA A 440 -11.88 -46.79 48.64
C ALA A 440 -12.19 -45.80 47.51
N LYS A 441 -11.29 -44.85 47.27
CA LYS A 441 -11.40 -43.98 46.10
C LYS A 441 -11.32 -44.87 44.85
N LYS A 442 -12.24 -44.68 43.91
CA LYS A 442 -12.13 -45.29 42.58
C LYS A 442 -10.74 -44.93 42.01
N PRO A 443 -10.00 -45.88 41.40
CA PRO A 443 -8.71 -45.58 40.80
C PRO A 443 -8.87 -44.50 39.73
N ASP A 444 -7.92 -43.57 39.71
CA ASP A 444 -7.82 -42.50 38.71
C ASP A 444 -7.82 -43.13 37.31
N ILE A 445 -8.50 -42.54 36.31
CA ILE A 445 -8.62 -43.14 34.96
C ILE A 445 -7.22 -43.35 34.36
N VAL A 446 -6.31 -42.43 34.64
CA VAL A 446 -4.90 -42.53 34.24
C VAL A 446 -4.18 -43.71 34.91
N ALA A 447 -4.53 -44.09 36.13
CA ALA A 447 -3.95 -45.26 36.81
C ALA A 447 -4.39 -46.58 36.15
N GLN A 448 -5.55 -46.61 35.47
CA GLN A 448 -6.04 -47.81 34.78
C GLN A 448 -5.20 -48.18 33.55
N LEU A 449 -4.53 -47.22 32.89
CA LEU A 449 -3.57 -47.50 31.80
C LEU A 449 -2.32 -48.28 32.26
N PHE A 450 -2.10 -48.38 33.56
CA PHE A 450 -0.88 -48.90 34.17
C PHE A 450 -1.09 -50.18 34.98
N PHE A 451 -2.24 -50.84 34.86
CA PHE A 451 -2.51 -52.11 35.56
C PHE A 451 -1.52 -53.23 35.22
N CYS A 452 -0.89 -53.21 34.05
CA CYS A 452 0.14 -54.18 33.63
C CYS A 452 1.51 -53.99 34.32
N TYR A 453 1.53 -53.50 35.56
CA TYR A 453 2.72 -53.33 36.37
C TYR A 453 3.09 -54.67 37.01
N GLU A 454 4.33 -55.13 36.82
CA GLU A 454 4.85 -56.45 37.24
C GLU A 454 4.34 -57.70 36.48
N ASP A 455 3.39 -57.54 35.53
CA ASP A 455 2.84 -58.63 34.69
C ASP A 455 3.83 -59.27 33.68
N GLY A 456 5.06 -58.77 33.53
CA GLY A 456 5.96 -59.28 32.48
C GLY A 456 7.45 -59.01 32.69
N LYS A 457 8.29 -59.85 32.06
CA LYS A 457 9.76 -59.78 32.15
C LYS A 457 10.25 -58.35 31.83
N ASN A 458 10.97 -57.75 32.77
CA ASN A 458 11.48 -56.36 32.74
C ASN A 458 10.41 -55.23 32.66
N ASN A 459 9.13 -55.50 32.94
CA ASN A 459 8.03 -54.52 32.86
C ASN A 459 7.93 -53.82 31.48
N ALA A 460 8.22 -54.55 30.40
CA ALA A 460 8.30 -53.99 29.05
C ALA A 460 7.00 -53.30 28.58
N GLN A 461 5.83 -53.91 28.85
CA GLN A 461 4.53 -53.37 28.46
C GLN A 461 4.17 -52.10 29.25
N PHE A 462 4.43 -52.09 30.57
CA PHE A 462 4.30 -50.89 31.40
C PHE A 462 5.20 -49.74 30.91
N ARG A 463 6.46 -50.01 30.60
CA ARG A 463 7.40 -49.00 30.06
C ARG A 463 6.91 -48.42 28.73
N ARG A 464 6.36 -49.27 27.85
CA ARG A 464 5.76 -48.85 26.57
C ARG A 464 4.53 -47.97 26.77
N ASN A 465 3.63 -48.35 27.67
CA ASN A 465 2.45 -47.54 28.00
C ASN A 465 2.84 -46.19 28.63
N LEU A 466 3.84 -46.17 29.51
CA LEU A 466 4.38 -44.95 30.12
C LEU A 466 5.03 -44.02 29.09
N PHE A 467 5.74 -44.58 28.11
CA PHE A 467 6.31 -43.82 27.00
C PHE A 467 5.22 -43.14 26.15
N TYR A 468 4.20 -43.89 25.71
CA TYR A 468 3.10 -43.33 24.92
C TYR A 468 2.24 -42.34 25.72
N ALA A 469 1.97 -42.60 27.01
CA ALA A 469 1.25 -41.67 27.87
C ALA A 469 2.03 -40.35 28.08
N ALA A 470 3.34 -40.42 28.28
CA ALA A 470 4.19 -39.23 28.36
C ALA A 470 4.23 -38.45 27.03
N TRP A 471 4.26 -39.15 25.89
CA TRP A 471 4.15 -38.55 24.56
C TRP A 471 2.81 -37.84 24.36
N ALA A 472 1.69 -38.48 24.70
CA ALA A 472 0.36 -37.87 24.60
C ALA A 472 0.25 -36.60 25.46
N VAL A 473 0.76 -36.63 26.69
CA VAL A 473 0.82 -35.44 27.56
C VAL A 473 1.68 -34.34 26.94
N ASN A 474 2.85 -34.67 26.37
CA ASN A 474 3.71 -33.69 25.71
C ASN A 474 3.04 -33.07 24.46
N ILE A 475 2.30 -33.86 23.66
CA ILE A 475 1.50 -33.35 22.54
C ILE A 475 0.42 -32.38 23.05
N VAL A 476 -0.30 -32.73 24.12
CA VAL A 476 -1.31 -31.82 24.72
C VAL A 476 -0.67 -30.52 25.22
N ILE A 477 0.52 -30.57 25.82
CA ILE A 477 1.26 -29.36 26.23
C ILE A 477 1.72 -28.53 25.02
N ALA A 478 2.08 -29.15 23.91
CA ALA A 478 2.46 -28.48 22.66
C ALA A 478 1.24 -27.95 21.86
N SER A 479 0.04 -28.48 22.10
CA SER A 479 -1.16 -28.16 21.31
C SER A 479 -1.51 -26.66 21.19
N PRO A 480 -1.32 -25.79 22.20
CA PRO A 480 -1.59 -24.36 22.04
C PRO A 480 -0.62 -23.67 21.07
N VAL A 481 0.64 -24.15 21.00
CA VAL A 481 1.64 -23.63 20.06
C VAL A 481 1.30 -24.04 18.63
N LEU A 482 0.88 -25.30 18.43
CA LEU A 482 0.41 -25.80 17.14
C LEU A 482 -0.87 -25.05 16.69
N MET A 483 -1.78 -24.76 17.62
CA MET A 483 -3.00 -24.01 17.33
C MET A 483 -2.72 -22.56 16.92
N LEU A 484 -1.79 -21.87 17.58
CA LEU A 484 -1.35 -20.54 17.17
C LEU A 484 -0.66 -20.57 15.79
N LEU A 485 0.12 -21.62 15.50
CA LEU A 485 0.73 -21.77 14.18
C LEU A 485 -0.34 -21.94 13.08
N SER A 486 -1.33 -22.81 13.29
CA SER A 486 -2.41 -23.00 12.30
C SER A 486 -3.30 -21.77 12.16
N TRP A 487 -3.66 -21.12 13.28
CA TRP A 487 -4.47 -19.89 13.26
C TRP A 487 -3.72 -18.76 12.55
N GLY A 488 -2.45 -18.54 12.90
CA GLY A 488 -1.63 -17.50 12.29
C GLY A 488 -1.37 -17.72 10.80
N VAL A 489 -1.14 -18.96 10.36
CA VAL A 489 -1.03 -19.30 8.92
C VAL A 489 -2.35 -19.08 8.19
N ALA A 490 -3.48 -19.50 8.75
CA ALA A 490 -4.80 -19.22 8.18
C ALA A 490 -5.06 -17.71 8.07
N SER A 491 -4.68 -16.93 9.09
CA SER A 491 -4.78 -15.46 9.06
C SER A 491 -3.80 -14.80 8.08
N ILE A 492 -2.62 -15.35 7.80
CA ILE A 492 -1.72 -14.82 6.75
C ILE A 492 -2.37 -14.97 5.35
N ILE A 493 -3.09 -16.07 5.12
CA ILE A 493 -3.68 -16.39 3.81
C ILE A 493 -5.03 -15.68 3.61
N LEU A 494 -5.84 -15.55 4.66
CA LEU A 494 -7.25 -15.13 4.56
C LEU A 494 -7.52 -13.72 5.09
N VAL A 495 -6.67 -13.14 5.94
CA VAL A 495 -6.94 -11.86 6.60
C VAL A 495 -5.99 -10.76 6.11
N THR A 496 -6.55 -9.68 5.58
CA THR A 496 -5.80 -8.46 5.25
C THR A 496 -5.77 -7.51 6.46
N PRO A 497 -4.61 -6.92 6.83
CA PRO A 497 -3.28 -7.20 6.31
C PRO A 497 -2.64 -8.47 6.93
N PRO A 498 -1.79 -9.21 6.19
CA PRO A 498 -1.18 -10.47 6.65
C PRO A 498 -0.26 -10.30 7.87
N ALA A 499 0.18 -9.07 8.15
CA ALA A 499 0.87 -8.67 9.38
C ALA A 499 0.16 -9.17 10.66
N PHE A 500 -1.17 -9.26 10.67
CA PHE A 500 -1.92 -9.80 11.81
C PHE A 500 -1.59 -11.29 12.06
N GLY A 501 -1.60 -12.10 11.01
CA GLY A 501 -1.26 -13.53 11.11
C GLY A 501 0.20 -13.78 11.49
N PHE A 502 1.14 -12.98 10.95
CA PHE A 502 2.53 -12.98 11.43
C PHE A 502 2.64 -12.64 12.93
N GLY A 503 1.79 -11.74 13.44
CA GLY A 503 1.67 -11.44 14.87
C GLY A 503 1.25 -12.66 15.69
N ILE A 504 0.20 -13.37 15.28
CA ILE A 504 -0.24 -14.61 15.95
C ILE A 504 0.88 -15.65 15.99
N VAL A 505 1.55 -15.91 14.86
CA VAL A 505 2.64 -16.90 14.81
C VAL A 505 3.80 -16.46 15.70
N PHE A 506 4.41 -15.31 15.43
CA PHE A 506 5.70 -14.98 16.01
C PHE A 506 5.61 -14.35 17.40
N LEU A 507 4.70 -13.37 17.60
CA LEU A 507 4.49 -12.77 18.91
C LEU A 507 3.68 -13.68 19.83
N GLY A 508 2.67 -14.40 19.31
CA GLY A 508 1.86 -15.33 20.09
C GLY A 508 2.69 -16.51 20.63
N ILE A 509 3.45 -17.21 19.77
CA ILE A 509 4.33 -18.30 20.21
C ILE A 509 5.47 -17.76 21.09
N GLY A 510 6.03 -16.59 20.75
CA GLY A 510 7.02 -15.91 21.58
C GLY A 510 6.52 -15.59 22.99
N ALA A 511 5.29 -15.10 23.12
CA ALA A 511 4.65 -14.81 24.40
C ALA A 511 4.40 -16.09 25.22
N LEU A 512 3.91 -17.18 24.62
CA LEU A 512 3.77 -18.46 25.32
C LEU A 512 5.13 -18.98 25.82
N GLY A 513 6.15 -18.93 24.98
CA GLY A 513 7.53 -19.31 25.33
C GLY A 513 8.11 -18.47 26.45
N GLY A 514 7.95 -17.14 26.38
CA GLY A 514 8.41 -16.18 27.39
C GLY A 514 7.69 -16.30 28.73
N ILE A 515 6.36 -16.47 28.73
CA ILE A 515 5.56 -16.72 29.95
C ILE A 515 6.00 -18.02 30.62
N TYR A 516 6.16 -19.10 29.85
CA TYR A 516 6.67 -20.37 30.37
C TYR A 516 8.11 -20.23 30.92
N ALA A 517 9.00 -19.54 30.20
CA ALA A 517 10.36 -19.27 30.64
C ALA A 517 10.39 -18.48 31.96
N GLY A 518 9.61 -17.41 32.09
CA GLY A 518 9.48 -16.62 33.31
C GLY A 518 8.93 -17.43 34.48
N ALA A 519 7.88 -18.22 34.26
CA ALA A 519 7.30 -19.08 35.29
C ALA A 519 8.28 -20.15 35.80
N VAL A 520 9.10 -20.73 34.90
CA VAL A 520 10.21 -21.62 35.28
C VAL A 520 11.29 -20.85 36.03
N TRP A 521 11.71 -19.68 35.53
CA TRP A 521 12.80 -18.87 36.09
C TRP A 521 12.55 -18.51 37.56
N VAL A 522 11.37 -17.98 37.86
CA VAL A 522 10.90 -17.66 39.23
C VAL A 522 10.95 -18.91 40.11
N ARG A 523 10.43 -20.06 39.63
CA ARG A 523 10.40 -21.33 40.40
C ARG A 523 11.77 -21.97 40.58
N THR A 524 12.75 -21.65 39.73
CA THR A 524 14.16 -22.01 39.91
C THR A 524 14.94 -21.03 40.79
N GLY A 525 14.26 -20.11 41.49
CA GLY A 525 14.89 -19.12 42.36
C GLY A 525 15.72 -18.10 41.58
N TRP A 526 15.21 -17.66 40.42
CA TRP A 526 15.88 -16.72 39.50
C TRP A 526 17.23 -17.22 38.93
N ARG A 527 17.53 -18.51 39.05
CA ARG A 527 18.71 -19.11 38.41
C ARG A 527 18.48 -19.26 36.91
N MET A 528 19.19 -18.48 36.10
CA MET A 528 19.16 -18.62 34.64
C MET A 528 19.75 -19.98 34.23
N THR A 529 18.94 -20.87 33.66
CA THR A 529 19.40 -22.13 33.07
C THR A 529 19.55 -21.98 31.55
N ARG A 530 20.36 -22.83 30.90
CA ARG A 530 20.50 -22.83 29.43
C ARG A 530 19.13 -22.93 28.73
N ARG A 531 18.22 -23.79 29.23
CA ARG A 531 16.87 -23.96 28.68
C ARG A 531 16.03 -22.68 28.82
N THR A 532 16.09 -22.01 29.97
CA THR A 532 15.37 -20.76 30.22
C THR A 532 15.90 -19.65 29.32
N LEU A 533 17.22 -19.55 29.16
CA LEU A 533 17.87 -18.58 28.28
C LEU A 533 17.50 -18.80 26.80
N TYR A 534 17.53 -20.05 26.31
CA TYR A 534 17.09 -20.36 24.95
C TYR A 534 15.63 -19.98 24.69
N LEU A 535 14.73 -20.18 25.66
CA LEU A 535 13.32 -19.79 25.50
C LEU A 535 13.13 -18.27 25.43
N PHE A 536 13.86 -17.50 26.24
CA PHE A 536 13.86 -16.03 26.11
C PHE A 536 14.49 -15.56 24.79
N ALA A 537 15.58 -16.19 24.34
CA ALA A 537 16.20 -15.89 23.06
C ALA A 537 15.26 -16.20 21.88
N MET A 538 14.53 -17.31 21.91
CA MET A 538 13.51 -17.65 20.90
C MET A 538 12.33 -16.67 20.91
N ALA A 539 11.89 -16.20 22.09
CA ALA A 539 10.84 -15.19 22.18
C ALA A 539 11.28 -13.84 21.60
N PHE A 540 12.52 -13.41 21.88
CA PHE A 540 13.12 -12.21 21.30
C PHE A 540 13.31 -12.35 19.78
N PHE A 541 13.81 -13.49 19.31
CA PHE A 541 13.96 -13.78 17.88
C PHE A 541 12.61 -13.77 17.16
N GLY A 542 11.56 -14.35 17.77
CA GLY A 542 10.19 -14.25 17.25
C GLY A 542 9.73 -12.80 17.07
N ALA A 543 9.93 -11.95 18.08
CA ALA A 543 9.61 -10.52 17.97
C ALA A 543 10.40 -9.82 16.86
N PHE A 544 11.68 -10.16 16.65
CA PHE A 544 12.49 -9.61 15.58
C PHE A 544 12.01 -10.06 14.18
N VAL A 545 11.73 -11.36 14.02
CA VAL A 545 11.19 -11.92 12.77
C VAL A 545 9.81 -11.32 12.46
N PHE A 546 8.96 -11.13 13.47
CA PHE A 546 7.68 -10.40 13.31
C PHE A 546 7.89 -9.00 12.72
N LEU A 547 8.76 -8.18 13.33
CA LEU A 547 9.00 -6.81 12.88
C LEU A 547 9.47 -6.79 11.42
N PHE A 548 10.40 -7.67 11.05
CA PHE A 548 10.87 -7.81 9.68
C PHE A 548 9.74 -8.25 8.74
N SER A 549 9.06 -9.37 9.02
CA SER A 549 7.95 -9.87 8.20
C SER A 549 6.83 -8.84 8.03
N ALA A 550 6.47 -8.09 9.08
CA ALA A 550 5.44 -7.05 9.02
C ALA A 550 5.83 -5.86 8.14
N THR A 551 7.12 -5.50 8.06
CA THR A 551 7.58 -4.43 7.15
C THR A 551 7.63 -4.82 5.69
N PHE A 552 7.96 -6.08 5.37
CA PHE A 552 8.00 -6.56 3.99
C PHE A 552 6.63 -7.00 3.46
N ALA A 553 5.70 -7.39 4.36
CA ALA A 553 4.33 -7.74 4.01
C ALA A 553 3.34 -6.57 4.09
N ASP A 554 3.83 -5.32 4.06
CA ASP A 554 2.98 -4.14 3.87
C ASP A 554 2.51 -4.13 2.40
N PRO A 555 1.19 -4.04 2.11
CA PRO A 555 0.67 -4.03 0.74
C PRO A 555 1.33 -2.98 -0.16
N LYS A 556 1.73 -1.83 0.41
CA LYS A 556 2.50 -0.77 -0.27
C LYS A 556 3.78 -1.28 -0.94
N VAL A 557 4.52 -2.13 -0.23
CA VAL A 557 5.81 -2.67 -0.67
C VAL A 557 5.63 -3.92 -1.52
N TYR A 558 4.76 -4.84 -1.07
CA TYR A 558 4.59 -6.15 -1.71
C TYR A 558 3.76 -6.13 -2.99
N VAL A 559 2.71 -5.30 -3.04
CA VAL A 559 1.83 -5.16 -4.22
C VAL A 559 2.16 -3.89 -4.99
N GLY A 560 2.38 -2.78 -4.26
CA GLY A 560 2.57 -1.47 -4.88
C GLY A 560 3.99 -1.15 -5.36
N GLY A 561 4.98 -1.96 -5.02
CA GLY A 561 6.39 -1.70 -5.37
C GLY A 561 6.98 -0.43 -4.74
N GLU A 562 6.33 0.16 -3.72
CA GLU A 562 6.87 1.32 -3.01
C GLU A 562 8.14 0.94 -2.22
N ASP A 563 9.08 1.89 -2.10
CA ASP A 563 10.28 1.73 -1.30
C ASP A 563 9.97 1.39 0.18
N LEU A 564 10.78 0.51 0.76
CA LEU A 564 10.70 0.16 2.19
C LEU A 564 10.86 1.42 3.06
N GLY A 565 9.84 1.72 3.87
CA GLY A 565 9.84 2.88 4.75
C GLY A 565 11.08 2.95 5.64
N PHE A 566 11.94 3.95 5.39
CA PHE A 566 13.21 4.16 6.08
C PHE A 566 13.07 4.22 7.61
N PHE A 567 11.98 4.82 8.10
CA PHE A 567 11.65 4.86 9.53
C PHE A 567 11.43 3.47 10.13
N SER A 568 10.75 2.57 9.41
CA SER A 568 10.46 1.21 9.86
C SER A 568 11.72 0.36 9.93
N LEU A 569 12.57 0.43 8.89
CA LEU A 569 13.90 -0.20 8.89
C LEU A 569 14.78 0.35 10.02
N SER A 570 14.83 1.67 10.19
CA SER A 570 15.58 2.32 11.27
C SER A 570 15.12 1.85 12.66
N SER A 571 13.82 1.67 12.87
CA SER A 571 13.25 1.18 14.13
C SER A 571 13.64 -0.28 14.43
N ILE A 572 13.72 -1.13 13.41
CA ILE A 572 14.21 -2.52 13.53
C ILE A 572 15.68 -2.53 13.95
N PHE A 573 16.55 -1.78 13.25
CA PHE A 573 17.96 -1.71 13.58
C PHE A 573 18.22 -1.04 14.94
N LEU A 574 17.44 -0.02 15.32
CA LEU A 574 17.50 0.59 16.64
C LEU A 574 17.21 -0.44 17.75
N THR A 575 16.17 -1.27 17.56
CA THR A 575 15.79 -2.32 18.53
C THR A 575 16.90 -3.38 18.69
N LEU A 576 17.57 -3.74 17.59
CA LEU A 576 18.73 -4.64 17.64
C LEU A 576 19.93 -3.97 18.34
N ASN A 577 20.20 -2.70 18.05
CA ASN A 577 21.29 -1.93 18.67
C ASN A 577 21.06 -1.61 20.16
N MET A 578 19.80 -1.56 20.62
CA MET A 578 19.49 -1.41 22.04
C MET A 578 20.04 -2.57 22.89
N MET A 579 20.15 -3.79 22.37
CA MET A 579 20.64 -4.95 23.15
C MET A 579 22.13 -4.80 23.56
N PRO A 580 23.08 -4.50 22.63
CA PRO A 580 24.45 -4.12 23.01
C PRO A 580 24.54 -2.87 23.89
N ILE A 581 23.69 -1.85 23.66
CA ILE A 581 23.71 -0.60 24.44
C ILE A 581 23.26 -0.85 25.89
N ILE A 582 22.21 -1.65 26.09
CA ILE A 582 21.76 -2.10 27.42
C ILE A 582 22.89 -2.86 28.12
N TRP A 583 23.56 -3.79 27.43
CA TRP A 583 24.72 -4.49 27.99
C TRP A 583 25.85 -3.54 28.40
N LEU A 584 26.23 -2.60 27.53
CA LEU A 584 27.26 -1.59 27.82
C LEU A 584 26.89 -0.72 29.02
N ALA A 585 25.63 -0.27 29.10
CA ALA A 585 25.12 0.49 30.25
C ALA A 585 25.19 -0.32 31.55
N PHE A 586 24.78 -1.60 31.52
CA PHE A 586 24.91 -2.50 32.68
C PHE A 586 26.37 -2.74 33.10
N THR A 587 27.32 -2.81 32.16
CA THR A 587 28.75 -2.97 32.49
C THR A 587 29.41 -1.70 32.99
N ASN A 588 28.97 -0.53 32.51
CA ASN A 588 29.52 0.78 32.88
C ASN A 588 28.91 1.36 34.17
N ASP A 589 27.74 0.90 34.60
CA ASP A 589 27.18 1.31 35.90
C ASP A 589 28.05 0.78 37.05
N SER A 590 28.74 1.70 37.73
CA SER A 590 29.63 1.41 38.85
C SER A 590 28.94 0.82 40.09
N LYS A 591 27.64 1.04 40.28
CA LYS A 591 26.84 0.46 41.39
C LYS A 591 26.46 -0.98 41.05
N LEU A 592 26.01 -1.25 39.83
CA LEU A 592 25.68 -2.60 39.35
C LEU A 592 26.94 -3.47 39.20
N SER A 593 28.06 -2.91 38.72
CA SER A 593 29.36 -3.58 38.72
C SER A 593 29.82 -3.97 40.13
N LYS A 594 29.61 -3.09 41.13
CA LYS A 594 29.91 -3.38 42.54
C LYS A 594 28.99 -4.47 43.11
N SER A 595 27.68 -4.41 42.90
CA SER A 595 26.75 -5.42 43.42
C SER A 595 26.96 -6.79 42.76
N LEU A 596 27.24 -6.83 41.46
CA LEU A 596 27.55 -8.06 40.73
C LEU A 596 28.88 -8.68 41.21
N LYS A 597 29.92 -7.86 41.46
CA LYS A 597 31.15 -8.31 42.10
C LYS A 597 30.93 -8.84 43.52
N GLN A 598 30.07 -8.20 44.32
CA GLN A 598 29.70 -8.69 45.66
C GLN A 598 28.96 -10.03 45.60
N VAL A 599 27.99 -10.19 44.69
CA VAL A 599 27.28 -11.47 44.47
C VAL A 599 28.24 -12.57 44.02
N VAL A 600 29.14 -12.29 43.08
CA VAL A 600 30.18 -13.25 42.64
C VAL A 600 31.13 -13.61 43.78
N ALA A 601 31.52 -12.65 44.62
CA ALA A 601 32.37 -12.91 45.78
C ALA A 601 31.66 -13.80 46.83
N VAL A 602 30.37 -13.57 47.10
CA VAL A 602 29.57 -14.39 48.03
C VAL A 602 29.36 -15.81 47.50
N VAL A 603 29.07 -15.97 46.20
CA VAL A 603 28.94 -17.30 45.56
C VAL A 603 30.29 -18.02 45.52
N GLY A 604 31.39 -17.30 45.29
CA GLY A 604 32.76 -17.84 45.35
C GLY A 604 33.17 -18.26 46.77
N ALA A 605 32.78 -17.49 47.78
CA ALA A 605 33.01 -17.82 49.19
C ALA A 605 32.19 -19.03 49.64
N SER A 606 30.93 -19.16 49.21
CA SER A 606 30.07 -20.30 49.54
C SER A 606 30.64 -21.64 49.04
N LYS A 607 31.40 -21.64 47.93
CA LYS A 607 32.15 -22.80 47.44
C LYS A 607 33.32 -23.25 48.34
N LYS A 608 33.77 -22.43 49.30
CA LYS A 608 34.84 -22.77 50.27
C LYS A 608 34.31 -23.29 51.62
N VAL A 609 32.99 -23.42 51.80
CA VAL A 609 32.37 -23.82 53.08
C VAL A 609 31.78 -25.25 53.02
N THR A 610 32.03 -25.99 51.93
CA THR A 610 31.63 -27.40 51.76
C THR A 610 32.79 -28.26 51.24
N THR A 611 33.90 -28.21 51.99
CA THR A 611 34.99 -29.20 52.00
C THR A 611 35.33 -29.52 53.44
#